data_AF-A0A929YB83-F1
#
_entry.id   AF-A0A929YB83-F1
#
_cell.length_a   1.000
_cell.length_b   1.000
_cell.length_c   1.000
_cell.angle_alpha   90.00
_cell.angle_beta   90.00
_cell.angle_gamma   90.00
#
_symmetry.space_group_name_H-M   'P 1'
#
loop_
_entity.id
_entity.type
_entity.pdbx_description
1 polymer ?
#
loop_
_entity_poly.entity_id
_entity_poly.type
_entity_poly.pdbx_seq_one_letter_code
_entity_poly.pdbx_strand_id
1 'polypeptide(L)'
;MSDQPQPPKPPKAPQQSVAPSGQNPVPQQAQPGAPVPAQAPAGSKGLSKGALWGIIGGSVGFLLLIIIVVLVLLLNIGPSKDDYRQAASWMTYENSTLNGLRTSSMRDPVMYKEAVNRAVRSREELNEKLSKSKIMRDKDVKEAYDRYKRAYDIAKPEMEKLPKYVDAYNETSRKCSRIYYLGYISKSPEEVDKDFSQRYGACTAALAKLRESDDSDLANYGKEWSDYYVSLKKYYVEFARAYSERNFSARPTRPTQPTTTSYTLINGVARKITDSNMDRYYRDFSNVINRKLASRD
;
A
#
# COMPACT_ATOMS: atom_id res chain seq x y z
N MET A 1 39.93 32.87 -33.76
CA MET A 1 39.37 34.23 -33.75
C MET A 1 38.09 34.12 -32.93
N SER A 2 38.17 34.26 -31.60
CA SER A 2 38.21 35.53 -30.84
C SER A 2 36.84 36.23 -30.96
N ASP A 3 36.10 36.59 -29.93
CA ASP A 3 36.51 37.16 -28.64
C ASP A 3 35.48 36.93 -27.53
N GLN A 4 35.99 36.68 -26.32
CA GLN A 4 35.35 36.96 -25.04
C GLN A 4 36.00 38.24 -24.49
N PRO A 5 35.24 39.18 -23.91
CA PRO A 5 35.83 40.16 -23.00
C PRO A 5 35.50 39.87 -21.53
N GLN A 6 36.56 39.75 -20.74
CA GLN A 6 36.61 39.72 -19.27
C GLN A 6 36.77 41.16 -18.67
N PRO A 7 36.66 41.33 -17.33
CA PRO A 7 36.44 42.60 -16.62
C PRO A 7 37.72 43.30 -16.14
N PRO A 8 37.62 44.56 -15.66
CA PRO A 8 38.34 44.97 -14.41
C PRO A 8 37.58 46.08 -13.61
N LYS A 9 37.85 46.49 -12.35
CA LYS A 9 38.79 46.20 -11.25
C LYS A 9 38.32 46.98 -9.97
N PRO A 10 38.85 46.66 -8.76
CA PRO A 10 38.62 47.36 -7.46
C PRO A 10 39.80 48.34 -7.14
N PRO A 11 40.13 48.79 -5.90
CA PRO A 11 39.40 49.10 -4.64
C PRO A 11 39.75 50.53 -4.09
N LYS A 12 39.19 50.95 -2.94
CA LYS A 12 39.87 51.89 -2.01
C LYS A 12 39.49 51.64 -0.55
N ALA A 13 40.51 51.48 0.29
CA ALA A 13 40.49 51.63 1.75
C ALA A 13 41.27 52.93 2.10
N PRO A 14 41.57 53.29 3.37
CA PRO A 14 40.91 53.06 4.67
C PRO A 14 40.68 54.39 5.45
N GLN A 15 39.90 54.40 6.54
CA GLN A 15 40.23 55.28 7.68
C GLN A 15 39.54 54.89 9.00
N GLN A 16 40.37 54.74 10.03
CA GLN A 16 40.05 54.64 11.46
C GLN A 16 39.49 55.96 12.00
N SER A 17 38.69 55.92 13.08
CA SER A 17 38.99 56.56 14.37
C SER A 17 37.76 56.51 15.31
N VAL A 18 37.87 55.84 16.46
CA VAL A 18 38.03 56.38 17.83
C VAL A 18 36.68 56.59 18.55
N ALA A 19 36.46 55.81 19.61
CA ALA A 19 35.49 56.09 20.68
C ALA A 19 36.03 57.21 21.61
N PRO A 20 35.18 57.92 22.37
CA PRO A 20 35.12 57.53 23.78
C PRO A 20 33.76 57.71 24.50
N SER A 21 33.63 56.87 25.51
CA SER A 21 32.86 56.90 26.77
C SER A 21 32.43 58.26 27.34
N GLY A 22 31.32 58.26 28.11
CA GLY A 22 31.21 59.15 29.28
C GLY A 22 29.80 59.49 29.81
N GLN A 23 29.49 58.94 30.99
CA GLN A 23 28.90 59.60 32.17
C GLN A 23 27.45 60.15 32.18
N ASN A 24 26.64 59.56 33.08
CA ASN A 24 25.64 60.26 33.92
C ASN A 24 26.37 61.12 34.97
N PRO A 25 25.81 62.26 35.44
CA PRO A 25 25.13 62.23 36.76
C PRO A 25 24.00 63.26 37.04
N VAL A 26 22.91 62.78 37.67
CA VAL A 26 22.21 63.24 38.93
C VAL A 26 21.67 64.72 39.00
N PRO A 27 21.00 65.19 40.09
CA PRO A 27 19.57 65.10 40.47
C PRO A 27 18.85 66.47 40.62
N GLN A 28 17.55 66.47 40.90
CA GLN A 28 16.85 67.61 41.54
C GLN A 28 15.57 67.11 42.24
N GLN A 29 15.05 67.62 43.35
CA GLN A 29 15.53 68.28 44.58
C GLN A 29 14.28 68.32 45.49
N ALA A 30 14.44 68.07 46.79
CA ALA A 30 13.36 67.99 47.78
C ALA A 30 12.83 69.39 48.19
N GLN A 31 11.59 69.54 48.66
CA GLN A 31 11.16 69.68 50.09
C GLN A 31 9.81 70.48 50.14
N PRO A 32 9.18 70.78 51.30
CA PRO A 32 8.72 69.90 52.39
C PRO A 32 7.30 70.28 52.90
N GLY A 33 6.64 69.39 53.67
CA GLY A 33 5.48 69.77 54.46
C GLY A 33 5.12 68.70 55.50
N ALA A 34 5.44 68.97 56.77
CA ALA A 34 5.01 68.24 57.97
C ALA A 34 4.17 69.23 58.83
N PRO A 35 3.24 68.81 59.73
CA PRO A 35 3.52 67.87 60.82
C PRO A 35 2.43 66.82 61.15
N VAL A 36 2.89 65.75 61.81
CA VAL A 36 2.22 64.62 62.51
C VAL A 36 1.57 65.09 63.84
N PRO A 37 0.76 64.31 64.65
CA PRO A 37 0.82 62.84 64.87
C PRO A 37 -0.50 62.07 65.21
N ALA A 38 -0.33 60.79 65.56
CA ALA A 38 -1.25 59.84 66.23
C ALA A 38 -2.22 59.10 65.30
N GLN A 39 -2.35 57.76 65.28
CA GLN A 39 -1.99 56.69 66.20
C GLN A 39 -1.93 55.38 65.39
N ALA A 40 -0.97 54.50 65.70
CA ALA A 40 -1.09 53.08 65.34
C ALA A 40 -2.17 52.43 66.25
N PRO A 41 -2.82 51.34 65.80
CA PRO A 41 -2.15 50.06 66.00
C PRO A 41 -2.25 49.08 64.81
N ALA A 42 -1.17 48.32 64.68
CA ALA A 42 -1.06 46.94 64.25
C ALA A 42 -2.21 46.34 63.41
N GLY A 43 -1.88 46.04 62.15
CA GLY A 43 -2.65 45.13 61.30
C GLY A 43 -1.71 44.43 60.32
N SER A 44 -1.05 43.38 60.78
CA SER A 44 -0.34 42.42 59.92
C SER A 44 -1.32 41.79 58.93
N LYS A 45 -1.39 42.32 57.70
CA LYS A 45 -2.06 41.64 56.60
C LYS A 45 -1.18 40.47 56.15
N GLY A 46 -1.62 39.27 56.55
CA GLY A 46 -0.96 38.01 56.27
C GLY A 46 -0.66 37.85 54.79
N LEU A 47 0.57 37.39 54.50
CA LEU A 47 0.90 36.81 53.22
C LEU A 47 -0.02 35.60 52.98
N SER A 48 -0.64 35.59 51.80
CA SER A 48 -1.42 34.49 51.27
C SER A 48 -0.69 33.16 51.47
N LYS A 49 -1.31 32.26 52.25
CA LYS A 49 -0.89 30.87 52.46
C LYS A 49 -0.98 30.01 51.19
N GLY A 50 -1.26 30.60 50.02
CA GLY A 50 -1.28 29.90 48.72
C GLY A 50 0.05 29.92 47.96
N ALA A 51 0.99 30.82 48.29
CA ALA A 51 2.24 30.95 47.53
C ALA A 51 3.33 29.94 47.92
N LEU A 52 3.25 29.34 49.11
CA LEU A 52 4.30 28.45 49.63
C LEU A 52 4.18 26.99 49.11
N TRP A 53 3.00 26.58 48.62
CA TRP A 53 2.80 25.25 48.03
C TRP A 53 3.26 25.14 46.56
N GLY A 54 3.47 26.28 45.88
CA GLY A 54 3.86 26.32 44.47
C GLY A 54 5.31 25.93 44.18
N ILE A 55 6.20 26.04 45.16
CA ILE A 55 7.64 25.80 44.96
C ILE A 55 8.01 24.31 45.12
N ILE A 56 7.31 23.58 46.00
CA ILE A 56 7.58 22.15 46.25
C ILE A 56 6.82 21.25 45.24
N GLY A 57 5.69 21.71 44.68
CA GLY A 57 5.01 21.05 43.55
C GLY A 57 5.57 21.43 42.17
N GLY A 58 6.34 22.52 42.08
CA GLY A 58 6.84 23.07 40.82
C GLY A 58 8.03 22.31 40.23
N SER A 59 8.86 21.65 41.04
CA SER A 59 10.05 20.91 40.58
C SER A 59 9.69 19.65 39.79
N VAL A 60 8.66 18.92 40.23
CA VAL A 60 8.14 17.73 39.51
C VAL A 60 7.46 18.13 38.20
N GLY A 61 6.68 19.22 38.21
CA GLY A 61 6.08 19.79 37.00
C GLY A 61 7.12 20.30 35.99
N PHE A 62 8.18 20.95 36.48
CA PHE A 62 9.29 21.44 35.64
C PHE A 62 10.11 20.29 35.03
N LEU A 63 10.37 19.21 35.78
CA LEU A 63 11.01 18.01 35.24
C LEU A 63 10.19 17.35 34.13
N LEU A 64 8.87 17.21 34.32
CA LEU A 64 7.98 16.70 33.27
C LEU A 64 7.95 17.62 32.05
N LEU A 65 7.97 18.94 32.25
CA LEU A 65 8.02 19.93 31.18
C LEU A 65 9.36 19.87 30.42
N ILE A 66 10.49 19.72 31.12
CA ILE A 66 11.81 19.49 30.50
C ILE A 66 11.79 18.18 29.72
N ILE A 67 11.24 17.09 30.27
CA ILE A 67 11.13 15.82 29.54
C ILE A 67 10.29 16.01 28.28
N ILE A 68 9.16 16.72 28.35
CA ILE A 68 8.33 17.04 27.18
C ILE A 68 9.10 17.90 26.17
N VAL A 69 9.83 18.94 26.62
CA VAL A 69 10.61 19.83 25.74
C VAL A 69 11.78 19.07 25.11
N VAL A 70 12.50 18.25 25.86
CA VAL A 70 13.59 17.40 25.36
C VAL A 70 13.04 16.36 24.38
N LEU A 71 11.89 15.75 24.67
CA LEU A 71 11.19 14.88 23.73
C LEU A 71 10.81 15.66 22.46
N VAL A 72 10.27 16.87 22.56
CA VAL A 72 9.92 17.72 21.40
C VAL A 72 11.18 18.11 20.62
N LEU A 73 12.30 18.44 21.26
CA LEU A 73 13.57 18.78 20.61
C LEU A 73 14.20 17.56 19.91
N LEU A 74 14.19 16.39 20.54
CA LEU A 74 14.66 15.12 19.94
C LEU A 74 13.73 14.62 18.82
N LEU A 75 12.44 14.95 18.89
CA LEU A 75 11.46 14.69 17.82
C LEU A 75 11.57 15.70 16.68
N ASN A 76 12.01 16.93 16.94
CA ASN A 76 12.27 17.98 15.95
C ASN A 76 13.59 17.81 15.20
N ILE A 77 14.44 16.84 15.56
CA ILE A 77 15.50 16.38 14.65
C ILE A 77 14.80 15.61 13.54
N GLY A 78 14.53 16.34 12.44
CA GLY A 78 14.02 15.78 11.21
C GLY A 78 14.94 14.67 10.67
N PRO A 79 14.41 13.79 9.83
CA PRO A 79 15.21 12.73 9.20
C PRO A 79 16.42 13.30 8.46
N SER A 80 17.54 12.60 8.56
CA SER A 80 18.78 12.91 7.84
C SER A 80 18.75 12.35 6.42
N LYS A 81 19.66 12.84 5.56
CA LYS A 81 19.86 12.26 4.21
C LYS A 81 20.17 10.76 4.25
N ASP A 82 20.86 10.28 5.27
CA ASP A 82 21.17 8.85 5.38
C ASP A 82 19.93 8.00 5.72
N ASP A 83 18.99 8.54 6.49
CA ASP A 83 17.69 7.89 6.72
C ASP A 83 16.91 7.72 5.39
N TYR A 84 16.96 8.74 4.52
CA TYR A 84 16.36 8.66 3.18
C TYR A 84 17.09 7.70 2.25
N ARG A 85 18.43 7.65 2.28
CA ARG A 85 19.22 6.70 1.48
C ARG A 85 18.92 5.27 1.89
N GLN A 86 18.79 5.02 3.19
CA GLN A 86 18.43 3.72 3.71
C GLN A 86 17.02 3.30 3.29
N ALA A 87 16.03 4.19 3.33
CA ALA A 87 14.70 3.90 2.80
C ALA A 87 14.72 3.56 1.30
N ALA A 88 15.45 4.34 0.50
CA ALA A 88 15.60 4.10 -0.94
C ALA A 88 16.30 2.76 -1.25
N SER A 89 17.28 2.35 -0.43
CA SER A 89 17.96 1.06 -0.61
C SER A 89 17.03 -0.12 -0.30
N TRP A 90 16.20 -0.03 0.75
CA TRP A 90 15.17 -1.03 1.02
C TRP A 90 14.16 -1.17 -0.12
N MET A 91 13.70 -0.04 -0.69
CA MET A 91 12.80 -0.03 -1.84
C MET A 91 13.45 -0.66 -3.09
N THR A 92 14.74 -0.40 -3.31
CA THR A 92 15.50 -0.99 -4.43
C THR A 92 15.63 -2.50 -4.26
N TYR A 93 15.96 -2.96 -3.05
CA TYR A 93 16.04 -4.39 -2.72
C TYR A 93 14.69 -5.09 -2.94
N GLU A 94 13.61 -4.51 -2.47
CA GLU A 94 12.26 -5.05 -2.64
C GLU A 94 11.86 -5.11 -4.13
N ASN A 95 12.15 -4.06 -4.92
CA ASN A 95 11.87 -4.08 -6.35
C ASN A 95 12.65 -5.17 -7.11
N SER A 96 13.86 -5.51 -6.66
CA SER A 96 14.60 -6.65 -7.23
C SER A 96 13.92 -7.99 -6.93
N THR A 97 13.33 -8.13 -5.74
CA THR A 97 12.53 -9.31 -5.36
C THR A 97 11.25 -9.42 -6.17
N LEU A 98 10.55 -8.30 -6.40
CA LEU A 98 9.36 -8.24 -7.26
C LEU A 98 9.60 -8.65 -8.70
N ASN A 99 10.82 -8.44 -9.21
CA ASN A 99 11.15 -8.82 -10.58
C ASN A 99 10.97 -10.32 -10.80
N GLY A 100 11.23 -11.15 -9.78
CA GLY A 100 10.99 -12.59 -9.84
C GLY A 100 9.52 -12.94 -10.11
N LEU A 101 8.56 -12.20 -9.53
CA LEU A 101 7.15 -12.37 -9.83
C LEU A 101 6.81 -11.93 -11.26
N ARG A 102 7.36 -10.79 -11.71
CA ARG A 102 7.13 -10.27 -13.08
C ARG A 102 7.59 -11.24 -14.17
N THR A 103 8.66 -12.00 -13.91
CA THR A 103 9.20 -12.99 -14.85
C THR A 103 8.64 -14.40 -14.64
N SER A 104 7.81 -14.62 -13.61
CA SER A 104 7.27 -15.95 -13.31
C SER A 104 6.15 -16.34 -14.28
N SER A 105 6.19 -17.59 -14.75
CA SER A 105 5.17 -18.14 -15.65
C SER A 105 4.06 -18.81 -14.87
N MET A 106 2.80 -18.43 -15.13
CA MET A 106 1.61 -19.10 -14.57
C MET A 106 1.47 -20.56 -15.01
N ARG A 107 2.24 -20.99 -16.04
CA ARG A 107 2.29 -22.40 -16.48
C ARG A 107 3.08 -23.28 -15.52
N ASP A 108 3.92 -22.69 -14.66
CA ASP A 108 4.56 -23.37 -13.54
C ASP A 108 3.88 -22.91 -12.23
N PRO A 109 2.83 -23.63 -11.77
CA PRO A 109 2.07 -23.20 -10.59
C PRO A 109 2.92 -23.10 -9.33
N VAL A 110 3.90 -23.99 -9.16
CA VAL A 110 4.73 -24.02 -7.96
C VAL A 110 5.58 -22.75 -7.92
N MET A 111 6.34 -22.50 -8.99
CA MET A 111 7.20 -21.31 -9.07
C MET A 111 6.41 -20.01 -9.00
N TYR A 112 5.25 -19.94 -9.66
CA TYR A 112 4.41 -18.74 -9.63
C TYR A 112 3.86 -18.45 -8.22
N LYS A 113 3.34 -19.46 -7.52
CA LYS A 113 2.82 -19.32 -6.15
C LYS A 113 3.90 -18.85 -5.19
N GLU A 114 5.08 -19.46 -5.27
CA GLU A 114 6.21 -19.00 -4.47
C GLU A 114 6.60 -17.56 -4.79
N ALA A 115 6.59 -17.16 -6.06
CA ALA A 115 6.91 -15.80 -6.46
C ALA A 115 5.89 -14.79 -5.94
N VAL A 116 4.59 -15.12 -5.95
CA VAL A 116 3.54 -14.29 -5.33
C VAL A 116 3.77 -14.16 -3.83
N ASN A 117 3.98 -15.27 -3.13
CA ASN A 117 4.19 -15.26 -1.68
C ASN A 117 5.45 -14.46 -1.30
N ARG A 118 6.54 -14.62 -2.06
CA ARG A 118 7.77 -13.83 -1.88
C ARG A 118 7.53 -12.34 -2.12
N ALA A 119 6.78 -11.98 -3.16
CA ALA A 119 6.45 -10.59 -3.45
C ALA A 119 5.61 -9.93 -2.34
N VAL A 120 4.54 -10.60 -1.89
CA VAL A 120 3.68 -10.11 -0.80
C VAL A 120 4.51 -9.92 0.47
N ARG A 121 5.26 -10.96 0.88
CA ARG A 121 6.11 -10.92 2.07
C ARG A 121 7.18 -9.82 2.00
N SER A 122 7.89 -9.71 0.88
CA SER A 122 8.93 -8.69 0.70
C SER A 122 8.36 -7.27 0.82
N ARG A 123 7.15 -7.05 0.30
CA ARG A 123 6.45 -5.76 0.43
C ARG A 123 6.00 -5.49 1.87
N GLU A 124 5.56 -6.51 2.60
CA GLU A 124 5.23 -6.35 4.02
C GLU A 124 6.46 -6.01 4.87
N GLU A 125 7.58 -6.71 4.66
CA GLU A 125 8.84 -6.44 5.33
C GLU A 125 9.35 -5.02 5.01
N LEU A 126 9.21 -4.57 3.75
CA LEU A 126 9.50 -3.18 3.38
C LEU A 126 8.57 -2.22 4.13
N ASN A 127 7.26 -2.47 4.16
CA ASN A 127 6.29 -1.61 4.82
C ASN A 127 6.56 -1.49 6.32
N GLU A 128 6.92 -2.59 6.98
CA GLU A 128 7.30 -2.60 8.37
C GLU A 128 8.53 -1.71 8.61
N LYS A 129 9.61 -1.91 7.84
CA LYS A 129 10.84 -1.09 7.94
C LYS A 129 10.56 0.39 7.72
N LEU A 130 9.80 0.73 6.68
CA LEU A 130 9.42 2.11 6.38
C LEU A 130 8.60 2.72 7.51
N SER A 131 7.60 2.02 8.03
CA SER A 131 6.73 2.53 9.10
C SER A 131 7.47 2.85 10.41
N LYS A 132 8.56 2.13 10.69
CA LYS A 132 9.41 2.32 11.89
C LYS A 132 10.56 3.32 11.67
N SER A 133 10.79 3.73 10.43
CA SER A 133 11.91 4.59 10.07
C SER A 133 11.70 6.05 10.47
N LYS A 134 12.81 6.79 10.68
CA LYS A 134 12.76 8.22 11.02
C LYS A 134 12.17 9.09 9.90
N ILE A 135 12.19 8.63 8.65
CA ILE A 135 11.63 9.39 7.52
C ILE A 135 10.12 9.59 7.66
N MET A 136 9.42 8.80 8.47
CA MET A 136 7.99 9.00 8.78
C MET A 136 7.71 10.23 9.65
N ARG A 137 8.74 10.90 10.20
CA ARG A 137 8.59 12.19 10.88
C ARG A 137 8.45 13.36 9.89
N ASP A 138 8.88 13.17 8.65
CA ASP A 138 8.66 14.17 7.59
C ASP A 138 7.20 14.08 7.11
N LYS A 139 6.52 15.23 7.14
CA LYS A 139 5.08 15.31 6.83
C LYS A 139 4.78 14.87 5.40
N ASP A 140 5.54 15.31 4.41
CA ASP A 140 5.29 14.99 3.00
C ASP A 140 5.50 13.49 2.75
N VAL A 141 6.55 12.94 3.36
CA VAL A 141 6.89 11.52 3.27
C VAL A 141 5.79 10.67 3.90
N LYS A 142 5.36 11.03 5.10
CA LYS A 142 4.29 10.33 5.80
C LYS A 142 2.98 10.38 5.02
N GLU A 143 2.60 11.55 4.50
CA GLU A 143 1.37 11.68 3.70
C GLU A 143 1.40 10.82 2.43
N ALA A 144 2.54 10.79 1.73
CA ALA A 144 2.71 9.96 0.54
C ALA A 144 2.72 8.46 0.88
N TYR A 145 3.40 8.07 1.96
CA TYR A 145 3.40 6.69 2.47
C TYR A 145 1.99 6.24 2.86
N ASP A 146 1.24 7.06 3.60
CA ASP A 146 -0.10 6.72 4.06
C ASP A 146 -1.06 6.51 2.87
N ARG A 147 -0.92 7.28 1.77
CA ARG A 147 -1.69 7.07 0.52
C ARG A 147 -1.33 5.74 -0.14
N TYR A 148 -0.03 5.47 -0.28
CA TYR A 148 0.47 4.21 -0.81
C TYR A 148 -0.02 3.02 0.04
N LYS A 149 0.12 3.11 1.37
CA LYS A 149 -0.23 2.03 2.29
C LYS A 149 -1.71 1.69 2.23
N ARG A 150 -2.60 2.69 2.17
CA ARG A 150 -4.04 2.46 1.95
C ARG A 150 -4.32 1.72 0.65
N ALA A 151 -3.67 2.09 -0.45
CA ALA A 151 -3.83 1.40 -1.72
C ALA A 151 -3.25 -0.02 -1.71
N TYR A 152 -2.13 -0.23 -1.00
CA TYR A 152 -1.57 -1.55 -0.77
C TYR A 152 -2.52 -2.43 0.05
N ASP A 153 -3.17 -1.90 1.09
CA ASP A 153 -4.11 -2.65 1.92
C ASP A 153 -5.37 -3.09 1.15
N ILE A 154 -5.73 -2.37 0.09
CA ILE A 154 -6.77 -2.79 -0.87
C ILE A 154 -6.22 -3.86 -1.83
N ALA A 155 -5.00 -3.69 -2.33
CA ALA A 155 -4.41 -4.60 -3.33
C ALA A 155 -3.96 -5.95 -2.74
N LYS A 156 -3.48 -5.96 -1.49
CA LYS A 156 -2.92 -7.14 -0.80
C LYS A 156 -3.88 -8.34 -0.82
N PRO A 157 -5.13 -8.25 -0.33
CA PRO A 157 -6.02 -9.41 -0.33
C PRO A 157 -6.31 -9.92 -1.75
N GLU A 158 -6.27 -9.06 -2.77
CA GLU A 158 -6.42 -9.50 -4.16
C GLU A 158 -5.16 -10.23 -4.68
N MET A 159 -3.95 -9.74 -4.34
CA MET A 159 -2.70 -10.47 -4.64
C MET A 159 -2.67 -11.85 -3.99
N GLU A 160 -3.17 -11.98 -2.76
CA GLU A 160 -3.24 -13.24 -2.01
C GLU A 160 -4.23 -14.27 -2.60
N LYS A 161 -5.12 -13.85 -3.52
CA LYS A 161 -6.00 -14.77 -4.27
C LYS A 161 -5.30 -15.44 -5.45
N LEU A 162 -4.22 -14.86 -5.98
CA LEU A 162 -3.51 -15.37 -7.16
C LEU A 162 -3.08 -16.85 -7.02
N PRO A 163 -2.55 -17.32 -5.87
CA PRO A 163 -2.23 -18.72 -5.69
C PRO A 163 -3.43 -19.66 -5.90
N LYS A 164 -4.60 -19.33 -5.32
CA LYS A 164 -5.83 -20.10 -5.48
C LYS A 164 -6.28 -20.12 -6.95
N TYR A 165 -6.17 -18.98 -7.65
CA TYR A 165 -6.60 -18.86 -9.05
C TYR A 165 -5.68 -19.61 -10.02
N VAL A 166 -4.38 -19.64 -9.73
CA VAL A 166 -3.42 -20.45 -10.51
C VAL A 166 -3.60 -21.94 -10.25
N ASP A 167 -3.94 -22.36 -9.03
CA ASP A 167 -4.32 -23.75 -8.76
C ASP A 167 -5.59 -24.12 -9.56
N ALA A 168 -6.63 -23.29 -9.52
CA ALA A 168 -7.85 -23.49 -10.29
C ALA A 168 -7.60 -23.52 -11.81
N TYR A 169 -6.75 -22.63 -12.33
CA TYR A 169 -6.32 -22.62 -13.73
C TYR A 169 -5.64 -23.95 -14.10
N ASN A 170 -4.67 -24.41 -13.30
CA ASN A 170 -3.94 -25.63 -13.62
C ASN A 170 -4.81 -26.88 -13.49
N GLU A 171 -5.69 -26.92 -12.49
CA GLU A 171 -6.60 -28.03 -12.28
C GLU A 171 -7.63 -28.14 -13.40
N THR A 172 -8.22 -27.03 -13.83
CA THR A 172 -9.32 -27.04 -14.81
C THR A 172 -8.83 -26.97 -16.24
N SER A 173 -7.80 -26.18 -16.56
CA SER A 173 -7.35 -25.99 -17.95
C SER A 173 -7.04 -27.33 -18.61
N ARG A 174 -6.25 -28.21 -17.97
CA ARG A 174 -5.90 -29.52 -18.55
C ARG A 174 -7.05 -30.52 -18.58
N LYS A 175 -7.89 -30.54 -17.53
CA LYS A 175 -9.01 -31.49 -17.41
C LYS A 175 -10.18 -31.13 -18.34
N CYS A 176 -10.40 -29.84 -18.55
CA CYS A 176 -11.49 -29.30 -19.34
C CYS A 176 -11.08 -28.96 -20.79
N SER A 177 -9.78 -28.74 -21.05
CA SER A 177 -9.27 -28.65 -22.43
C SER A 177 -9.25 -30.02 -23.06
N ARG A 178 -10.04 -30.18 -24.12
CA ARG A 178 -10.13 -31.29 -25.10
C ARG A 178 -11.61 -31.49 -25.43
N ILE A 179 -12.27 -30.44 -25.95
CA ILE A 179 -13.56 -30.61 -26.61
C ILE A 179 -13.30 -31.27 -27.96
N TYR A 180 -13.05 -32.58 -27.92
CA TYR A 180 -13.03 -33.39 -29.12
C TYR A 180 -14.44 -33.37 -29.69
N TYR A 181 -14.53 -33.23 -31.01
CA TYR A 181 -15.71 -33.66 -31.74
C TYR A 181 -15.93 -35.13 -31.37
N LEU A 182 -16.92 -35.44 -30.53
CA LEU A 182 -17.33 -36.84 -30.43
C LEU A 182 -18.04 -37.15 -31.76
N GLY A 183 -17.78 -38.29 -32.38
CA GLY A 183 -18.56 -38.68 -33.56
C GLY A 183 -19.97 -39.02 -33.10
N TYR A 184 -20.90 -38.05 -33.05
CA TYR A 184 -22.25 -38.25 -32.49
C TYR A 184 -23.29 -38.71 -33.52
N ILE A 185 -22.99 -38.61 -34.80
CA ILE A 185 -23.94 -38.91 -35.90
C ILE A 185 -24.24 -40.43 -35.98
N SER A 186 -23.34 -41.28 -35.46
CA SER A 186 -23.44 -42.74 -35.53
C SER A 186 -23.62 -43.41 -34.17
N LYS A 187 -23.87 -42.66 -33.09
CA LYS A 187 -23.96 -43.19 -31.71
C LYS A 187 -25.37 -43.03 -31.15
N SER A 188 -25.79 -43.98 -30.31
CA SER A 188 -27.02 -43.86 -29.53
C SER A 188 -26.91 -42.76 -28.45
N PRO A 189 -28.03 -42.21 -27.97
CA PRO A 189 -28.05 -41.27 -26.84
C PRO A 189 -27.30 -41.79 -25.61
N GLU A 190 -27.45 -43.08 -25.30
CA GLU A 190 -26.83 -43.75 -24.15
C GLU A 190 -25.31 -43.88 -24.30
N GLU A 191 -24.83 -44.21 -25.51
CA GLU A 191 -23.39 -44.22 -25.81
C GLU A 191 -22.77 -42.84 -25.70
N VAL A 192 -23.50 -41.80 -26.15
CA VAL A 192 -23.04 -40.42 -26.04
C VAL A 192 -23.00 -39.95 -24.59
N ASP A 193 -24.02 -40.30 -23.78
CA ASP A 193 -24.04 -40.02 -22.35
C ASP A 193 -22.80 -40.59 -21.64
N LYS A 194 -22.52 -41.88 -21.90
CA LYS A 194 -21.37 -42.60 -21.35
C LYS A 194 -20.06 -42.00 -21.80
N ASP A 195 -19.88 -41.76 -23.10
CA ASP A 195 -18.67 -41.15 -23.66
C ASP A 195 -18.40 -39.77 -23.08
N PHE A 196 -19.45 -38.96 -22.94
CA PHE A 196 -19.33 -37.63 -22.33
C PHE A 196 -18.86 -37.74 -20.89
N SER A 197 -19.52 -38.58 -20.08
CA SER A 197 -19.16 -38.80 -18.68
C SER A 197 -17.73 -39.35 -18.53
N GLN A 198 -17.30 -40.27 -19.39
CA GLN A 198 -15.93 -40.78 -19.37
C GLN A 198 -14.89 -39.71 -19.71
N ARG A 199 -15.19 -38.84 -20.69
CA ARG A 199 -14.23 -37.83 -21.17
C ARG A 199 -14.17 -36.59 -20.30
N TYR A 200 -15.31 -36.12 -19.81
CA TYR A 200 -15.40 -34.88 -19.04
C TYR A 200 -15.60 -35.09 -17.54
N GLY A 201 -15.75 -36.32 -17.06
CA GLY A 201 -15.96 -36.61 -15.64
C GLY A 201 -14.91 -35.99 -14.72
N ALA A 202 -13.64 -36.01 -15.14
CA ALA A 202 -12.55 -35.36 -14.41
C ALA A 202 -12.68 -33.83 -14.39
N CYS A 203 -13.13 -33.21 -15.49
CA CYS A 203 -13.39 -31.77 -15.55
C CYS A 203 -14.58 -31.38 -14.67
N THR A 204 -15.72 -32.07 -14.80
CA THR A 204 -16.92 -31.78 -14.01
C THR A 204 -16.68 -31.98 -12.52
N ALA A 205 -15.90 -32.98 -12.13
CA ALA A 205 -15.51 -33.18 -10.74
C ALA A 205 -14.61 -32.03 -10.22
N ALA A 206 -13.66 -31.55 -11.03
CA ALA A 206 -12.82 -30.41 -10.66
C ALA A 206 -13.65 -29.12 -10.52
N LEU A 207 -14.58 -28.87 -11.44
CA LEU A 207 -15.47 -27.71 -11.38
C LEU A 207 -16.43 -27.76 -10.19
N ALA A 208 -16.94 -28.94 -9.84
CA ALA A 208 -17.78 -29.14 -8.66
C ALA A 208 -17.04 -28.78 -7.36
N LYS A 209 -15.76 -29.15 -7.24
CA LYS A 209 -14.93 -28.73 -6.10
C LYS A 209 -14.75 -27.22 -6.04
N LEU A 210 -14.54 -26.56 -7.18
CA LEU A 210 -14.42 -25.10 -7.22
C LEU A 210 -15.72 -24.40 -6.82
N ARG A 211 -16.89 -24.96 -7.16
CA ARG A 211 -18.20 -24.45 -6.74
C ARG A 211 -18.36 -24.39 -5.21
N GLU A 212 -17.64 -25.24 -4.48
CA GLU A 212 -17.64 -25.31 -3.01
C GLU A 212 -16.58 -24.40 -2.36
N SER A 213 -15.85 -23.61 -3.16
CA SER A 213 -14.83 -22.71 -2.63
C SER A 213 -15.41 -21.63 -1.71
N ASP A 214 -14.64 -21.28 -0.68
CA ASP A 214 -14.85 -20.11 0.18
C ASP A 214 -14.64 -18.77 -0.55
N ASP A 215 -13.93 -18.77 -1.68
CA ASP A 215 -13.74 -17.62 -2.54
C ASP A 215 -14.90 -17.51 -3.55
N SER A 216 -15.64 -16.40 -3.49
CA SER A 216 -16.83 -16.20 -4.31
C SER A 216 -16.56 -16.22 -5.81
N ASP A 217 -15.40 -15.73 -6.25
CA ASP A 217 -15.05 -15.68 -7.67
C ASP A 217 -14.76 -17.10 -8.19
N LEU A 218 -14.11 -17.96 -7.39
CA LEU A 218 -13.94 -19.38 -7.69
C LEU A 218 -15.24 -20.17 -7.61
N ALA A 219 -16.08 -19.92 -6.60
CA ALA A 219 -17.38 -20.57 -6.47
C ALA A 219 -18.27 -20.27 -7.68
N ASN A 220 -18.31 -19.01 -8.11
CA ASN A 220 -19.04 -18.58 -9.31
C ASN A 220 -18.47 -19.22 -10.57
N TYR A 221 -17.15 -19.20 -10.76
CA TYR A 221 -16.50 -19.88 -11.90
C TYR A 221 -16.83 -21.38 -11.93
N GLY A 222 -16.71 -22.08 -10.80
CA GLY A 222 -17.05 -23.49 -10.67
C GLY A 222 -18.51 -23.76 -11.00
N LYS A 223 -19.43 -22.90 -10.53
CA LYS A 223 -20.86 -23.01 -10.81
C LYS A 223 -21.18 -22.81 -12.30
N GLU A 224 -20.76 -21.68 -12.89
CA GLU A 224 -21.05 -21.34 -14.30
C GLU A 224 -20.58 -22.45 -15.26
N TRP A 225 -19.37 -22.97 -15.03
CA TRP A 225 -18.84 -24.03 -15.86
C TRP A 225 -19.46 -25.39 -15.57
N SER A 226 -19.78 -25.71 -14.31
CA SER A 226 -20.53 -26.94 -14.00
C SER A 226 -21.88 -26.96 -14.71
N ASP A 227 -22.63 -25.85 -14.63
CA ASP A 227 -23.94 -25.68 -15.27
C ASP A 227 -23.81 -25.78 -16.81
N TYR A 228 -22.74 -25.22 -17.39
CA TYR A 228 -22.43 -25.35 -18.81
C TYR A 228 -22.15 -26.80 -19.23
N TYR A 229 -21.33 -27.56 -18.48
CA TYR A 229 -21.03 -28.95 -18.83
C TYR A 229 -22.26 -29.87 -18.69
N VAL A 230 -23.13 -29.62 -17.72
CA VAL A 230 -24.45 -30.31 -17.62
C VAL A 230 -25.29 -30.03 -18.86
N SER A 231 -25.38 -28.76 -19.27
CA SER A 231 -26.12 -28.34 -20.46
C SER A 231 -25.52 -28.91 -21.74
N LEU A 232 -24.18 -28.97 -21.82
CA LEU A 232 -23.44 -29.48 -22.96
C LEU A 232 -23.63 -31.00 -23.10
N LYS A 233 -23.66 -31.73 -21.98
CA LYS A 233 -24.00 -33.16 -21.96
C LYS A 233 -25.39 -33.38 -22.54
N LYS A 234 -26.39 -32.65 -22.03
CA LYS A 234 -27.78 -32.72 -22.52
C LYS A 234 -27.86 -32.41 -24.01
N TYR A 235 -27.18 -31.36 -24.48
CA TYR A 235 -27.11 -31.02 -25.90
C TYR A 235 -26.62 -32.20 -26.75
N TYR A 236 -25.53 -32.85 -26.37
CA TYR A 236 -24.99 -33.96 -27.17
C TYR A 236 -25.89 -35.20 -27.17
N VAL A 237 -26.51 -35.54 -26.04
CA VAL A 237 -27.45 -36.66 -25.93
C VAL A 237 -28.68 -36.43 -26.80
N GLU A 238 -29.28 -35.24 -26.73
CA GLU A 238 -30.46 -34.88 -27.54
C GLU A 238 -30.11 -34.70 -29.02
N PHE A 239 -28.90 -34.24 -29.34
CA PHE A 239 -28.41 -34.21 -30.70
C PHE A 239 -28.31 -35.61 -31.29
N ALA A 240 -27.75 -36.59 -30.55
CA ALA A 240 -27.70 -37.98 -30.99
C ALA A 240 -29.10 -38.57 -31.18
N ARG A 241 -30.03 -38.32 -30.24
CA ARG A 241 -31.43 -38.76 -30.32
C ARG A 241 -32.11 -38.29 -31.61
N ALA A 242 -32.00 -37.00 -31.93
CA ALA A 242 -32.57 -36.42 -33.14
C ALA A 242 -32.04 -37.09 -34.43
N TYR A 243 -30.78 -37.53 -34.44
CA TYR A 243 -30.20 -38.27 -35.57
C TYR A 243 -30.69 -39.72 -35.62
N SER A 244 -30.72 -40.43 -34.50
CA SER A 244 -31.20 -41.82 -34.42
C SER A 244 -32.67 -41.94 -34.85
N GLU A 245 -33.50 -40.97 -34.48
CA GLU A 245 -34.93 -40.92 -34.80
C GLU A 245 -35.24 -40.27 -36.17
N ARG A 246 -34.21 -39.77 -36.88
CA ARG A 246 -34.36 -38.96 -38.11
C ARG A 246 -35.24 -37.72 -37.95
N ASN A 247 -35.43 -37.25 -36.71
CA ASN A 247 -36.22 -36.07 -36.36
C ASN A 247 -35.31 -34.83 -36.30
N PHE A 248 -34.84 -34.39 -37.46
CA PHE A 248 -33.88 -33.28 -37.55
C PHE A 248 -34.44 -31.91 -37.15
N SER A 249 -35.76 -31.75 -37.15
CA SER A 249 -36.45 -30.56 -36.62
C SER A 249 -36.33 -30.43 -35.10
N ALA A 250 -36.08 -31.53 -34.37
CA ALA A 250 -35.95 -31.53 -32.91
C ALA A 250 -34.51 -31.33 -32.42
N ARG A 251 -33.55 -30.97 -33.29
CA ARG A 251 -32.16 -30.78 -32.89
C ARG A 251 -32.03 -29.67 -31.84
N PRO A 252 -31.33 -29.91 -30.72
CA PRO A 252 -31.14 -28.90 -29.69
C PRO A 252 -30.20 -27.79 -30.16
N THR A 253 -30.31 -26.62 -29.54
CA THR A 253 -29.32 -25.56 -29.69
C THR A 253 -28.15 -25.80 -28.74
N ARG A 254 -26.94 -25.55 -29.22
CA ARG A 254 -25.73 -25.69 -28.40
C ARG A 254 -25.72 -24.62 -27.30
N PRO A 255 -25.44 -24.97 -26.03
CA PRO A 255 -25.37 -23.99 -24.96
C PRO A 255 -24.23 -23.00 -25.20
N THR A 256 -24.45 -21.75 -24.79
CA THR A 256 -23.43 -20.71 -24.83
C THR A 256 -22.39 -20.96 -23.74
N GLN A 257 -21.12 -20.84 -24.12
CA GLN A 257 -20.00 -21.00 -23.18
C GLN A 257 -19.93 -19.80 -22.22
N PRO A 258 -19.63 -20.02 -20.93
CA PRO A 258 -19.38 -18.92 -19.99
C PRO A 258 -18.23 -18.04 -20.46
N THR A 259 -18.35 -16.73 -20.25
CA THR A 259 -17.30 -15.74 -20.56
C THR A 259 -16.20 -15.74 -19.50
N THR A 260 -16.53 -16.14 -18.27
CA THR A 260 -15.56 -16.30 -17.20
C THR A 260 -14.62 -17.45 -17.55
N THR A 261 -13.32 -17.20 -17.58
CA THR A 261 -12.29 -18.23 -17.71
C THR A 261 -11.37 -18.16 -16.49
N SER A 262 -10.62 -19.23 -16.25
CA SER A 262 -9.56 -19.19 -15.22
C SER A 262 -8.52 -18.09 -15.50
N TYR A 263 -8.30 -17.73 -16.77
CA TYR A 263 -7.46 -16.59 -17.15
C TYR A 263 -8.10 -15.23 -16.79
N THR A 264 -9.41 -15.08 -16.94
CA THR A 264 -10.09 -13.82 -16.56
C THR A 264 -10.12 -13.61 -15.05
N LEU A 265 -10.11 -14.67 -14.23
CA LEU A 265 -9.95 -14.54 -12.77
C LEU A 265 -8.62 -13.85 -12.42
N ILE A 266 -7.52 -14.31 -13.02
CA ILE A 266 -6.18 -13.76 -12.81
C ILE A 266 -6.08 -12.33 -13.33
N ASN A 267 -6.61 -12.05 -14.53
CA ASN A 267 -6.65 -10.69 -15.05
C ASN A 267 -7.55 -9.77 -14.21
N GLY A 268 -8.60 -10.31 -13.60
CA GLY A 268 -9.47 -9.60 -12.66
C GLY A 268 -8.68 -9.08 -11.46
N VAL A 269 -7.78 -9.90 -10.90
CA VAL A 269 -6.85 -9.47 -9.84
C VAL A 269 -5.94 -8.34 -10.33
N ALA A 270 -5.30 -8.51 -11.49
CA ALA A 270 -4.41 -7.47 -12.04
C ALA A 270 -5.14 -6.12 -12.24
N ARG A 271 -6.40 -6.18 -12.67
CA ARG A 271 -7.26 -5.00 -12.79
C ARG A 271 -7.56 -4.36 -11.43
N LYS A 272 -7.98 -5.13 -10.43
CA LYS A 272 -8.25 -4.61 -9.08
C LYS A 272 -7.01 -3.98 -8.43
N ILE A 273 -5.82 -4.55 -8.65
CA ILE A 273 -4.55 -3.96 -8.21
C ILE A 273 -4.27 -2.64 -8.93
N THR A 274 -4.56 -2.57 -10.23
CA THR A 274 -4.41 -1.32 -11.00
C THR A 274 -5.38 -0.25 -10.52
N ASP A 275 -6.64 -0.62 -10.30
CA ASP A 275 -7.72 0.27 -9.86
C ASP A 275 -7.49 0.80 -8.43
N SER A 276 -6.76 0.06 -7.59
CA SER A 276 -6.35 0.54 -6.26
C SER A 276 -5.35 1.70 -6.33
N ASN A 277 -4.76 1.96 -7.50
CA ASN A 277 -3.70 2.95 -7.72
C ASN A 277 -2.41 2.69 -6.91
N MET A 278 -2.20 1.47 -6.41
CA MET A 278 -1.04 1.12 -5.59
C MET A 278 0.28 1.51 -6.26
N ASP A 279 0.47 1.15 -7.53
CA ASP A 279 1.69 1.45 -8.29
C ASP A 279 1.93 2.95 -8.46
N ARG A 280 0.85 3.72 -8.68
CA ARG A 280 0.92 5.17 -8.80
C ARG A 280 1.37 5.78 -7.48
N TYR A 281 0.72 5.43 -6.38
CA TYR A 281 1.06 5.99 -5.07
C TYR A 281 2.43 5.52 -4.56
N TYR A 282 2.85 4.31 -4.88
CA TYR A 282 4.21 3.85 -4.58
C TYR A 282 5.27 4.68 -5.31
N ARG A 283 5.05 5.01 -6.60
CA ARG A 283 5.92 5.92 -7.35
C ARG A 283 5.93 7.33 -6.75
N ASP A 284 4.76 7.86 -6.39
CA ASP A 284 4.66 9.18 -5.75
C ASP A 284 5.44 9.22 -4.43
N PHE A 285 5.31 8.19 -3.60
CA PHE A 285 6.08 8.01 -2.37
C PHE A 285 7.60 7.94 -2.63
N SER A 286 8.03 7.13 -3.60
CA SER A 286 9.43 7.04 -4.02
C SER A 286 9.99 8.40 -4.49
N ASN A 287 9.19 9.16 -5.25
CA ASN A 287 9.56 10.48 -5.74
C ASN A 287 9.69 11.50 -4.60
N VAL A 288 8.91 11.40 -3.53
CA VAL A 288 9.10 12.24 -2.34
C VAL A 288 10.44 11.93 -1.68
N ILE A 289 10.78 10.65 -1.46
CA ILE A 289 12.08 10.26 -0.89
C ILE A 289 13.24 10.78 -1.76
N ASN A 290 13.19 10.58 -3.07
CA ASN A 290 14.25 11.01 -3.99
C ASN A 290 14.42 12.54 -4.01
N ARG A 291 13.34 13.32 -3.87
CA ARG A 291 13.43 14.77 -3.74
C ARG A 291 14.13 15.21 -2.46
N LYS A 292 13.87 14.55 -1.33
CA LYS A 292 14.55 14.82 -0.05
C LYS A 292 16.04 14.46 -0.09
N LEU A 293 16.42 13.49 -0.92
CA LEU A 293 17.83 13.18 -1.20
C LEU A 293 18.52 14.23 -2.07
N ALA A 294 17.79 14.84 -3.01
CA ALA A 294 18.33 15.80 -3.96
C ALA A 294 18.34 17.26 -3.44
N SER A 295 17.62 17.58 -2.36
CA SER A 295 17.61 18.93 -1.79
C SER A 295 18.98 19.31 -1.21
N ARG A 296 19.42 20.54 -1.48
CA ARG A 296 20.60 21.15 -0.82
C ARG A 296 20.24 21.44 0.64
N ASP A 297 21.20 21.21 1.53
CA ASP A 297 21.07 21.52 2.97
C ASP A 297 21.02 23.02 3.22
#